data_AF-A0A7T0WHU5-F1
#
_entry.id   AF-A0A7T0WHU5-F1
#
_cell.length_a   1.000
_cell.length_b   1.000
_cell.length_c   1.000
_cell.angle_alpha   90.00
_cell.angle_beta   90.00
_cell.angle_gamma   90.00
#
_symmetry.space_group_name_H-M   'P 1'
#
loop_
_entity.id
_entity.type
_entity.pdbx_description
1 polymer ?
#
loop_
_entity_poly.entity_id
_entity_poly.type
_entity_poly.pdbx_seq_one_letter_code
_entity_poly.pdbx_strand_id
1 'polypeptide(L)'
;MNLVDHVNKHLLELASDYGFRLRACRPYRAKTKGKVERFNGYLKHSFITPLAATLKQAGLTLDVDTANAQIGPWLEDVANQRVHGTTKQTPAALLIKEQLALATLPLKSLSGKSPRIPSRRAVPVESFQHPLSVYDQLLRAQP
;
A
#
# COMPACT_ATOMS: atom_id res chain seq x y z
N MET A 1 27.02 -2.43 5.13
CA MET A 1 25.75 -2.93 5.69
C MET A 1 24.82 -3.28 4.54
N ASN A 2 24.63 -4.56 4.25
CA ASN A 2 23.80 -4.99 3.10
C ASN A 2 22.32 -4.90 3.48
N LEU A 3 21.51 -4.29 2.62
CA LEU A 3 20.07 -4.04 2.83
C LEU A 3 19.23 -5.33 2.97
N VAL A 4 19.85 -6.50 2.79
CA VAL A 4 19.21 -7.82 2.77
C VAL A 4 18.99 -8.39 4.18
N ASP A 5 19.78 -7.95 5.16
CA ASP A 5 19.84 -8.62 6.48
C ASP A 5 18.61 -8.38 7.39
N HIS A 6 17.66 -7.51 7.00
CA HIS A 6 16.48 -7.15 7.83
C HIS A 6 15.12 -7.32 7.12
N VAL A 7 15.05 -8.11 6.06
CA VAL A 7 13.76 -8.40 5.40
C VAL A 7 13.05 -9.55 6.13
N ASN A 8 11.75 -9.39 6.40
CA ASN A 8 10.92 -10.42 7.05
C ASN A 8 10.99 -11.76 6.28
N LYS A 9 11.35 -12.85 6.98
CA LYS A 9 11.50 -14.21 6.40
C LYS A 9 10.24 -14.68 5.65
N HIS A 10 9.06 -14.45 6.21
CA HIS A 10 7.80 -14.83 5.55
C HIS A 10 7.56 -14.06 4.25
N LEU A 11 8.05 -12.83 4.15
CA LEU A 11 7.95 -12.05 2.93
C LEU A 11 8.88 -12.60 1.84
N LEU A 12 10.06 -13.09 2.22
CA LEU A 12 11.00 -13.75 1.31
C LEU A 12 10.46 -15.09 0.81
N GLU A 13 9.86 -15.89 1.69
CA GLU A 13 9.17 -17.14 1.33
C GLU A 13 8.05 -16.86 0.31
N LEU A 14 7.20 -15.87 0.60
CA LEU A 14 6.12 -15.48 -0.30
C LEU A 14 6.64 -14.97 -1.66
N ALA A 15 7.74 -14.22 -1.68
CA ALA A 15 8.37 -13.78 -2.92
C ALA A 15 8.86 -14.97 -3.77
N SER A 16 9.42 -15.99 -3.12
CA SER A 16 9.82 -17.24 -3.78
C SER A 16 8.63 -18.02 -4.32
N ASP A 17 7.56 -18.14 -3.53
CA ASP A 17 6.36 -18.89 -3.89
C ASP A 17 5.64 -18.30 -5.12
N TYR A 18 5.56 -16.97 -5.20
CA TYR A 18 4.84 -16.24 -6.24
C TYR A 18 5.77 -15.71 -7.35
N GLY A 19 7.07 -16.02 -7.30
CA GLY A 19 8.02 -15.72 -8.38
C GLY A 19 8.37 -14.25 -8.58
N PHE A 20 8.29 -13.41 -7.55
CA PHE A 20 8.69 -11.99 -7.63
C PHE A 20 9.92 -11.68 -6.78
N ARG A 21 10.60 -10.57 -7.07
CA ARG A 21 11.79 -10.12 -6.32
C ARG A 21 11.47 -8.91 -5.45
N LEU A 22 11.75 -9.02 -4.16
CA LEU A 22 11.67 -7.89 -3.23
C LEU A 22 12.81 -6.91 -3.48
N ARG A 23 12.47 -5.62 -3.48
CA ARG A 23 13.45 -4.53 -3.44
C ARG A 23 13.11 -3.61 -2.29
N ALA A 24 13.90 -3.68 -1.23
CA ALA A 24 13.75 -2.76 -0.11
C ALA A 24 14.14 -1.34 -0.52
N CYS A 25 13.42 -0.35 0.01
CA CYS A 25 13.82 1.04 -0.10
C CYS A 25 15.05 1.28 0.77
N ARG A 26 15.97 2.15 0.33
CA ARG A 26 17.07 2.57 1.20
C ARG A 26 16.49 3.43 2.34
N PRO A 27 16.90 3.21 3.59
CA PRO A 27 16.56 4.10 4.69
C PRO A 27 16.89 5.55 4.35
N TYR A 28 16.10 6.49 4.89
CA TYR A 28 16.29 7.93 4.71
C TYR A 28 16.27 8.43 3.25
N ARG A 29 15.67 7.66 2.33
CA ARG A 29 15.50 8.04 0.93
C ARG A 29 14.02 8.04 0.51
N ALA A 30 13.36 9.18 0.67
CA ALA A 30 11.93 9.34 0.35
C ALA A 30 11.55 9.15 -1.14
N LYS A 31 12.52 9.22 -2.07
CA LYS A 31 12.27 9.27 -3.52
C LYS A 31 11.68 7.99 -4.14
N THR A 32 11.60 6.87 -3.41
CA THR A 32 11.19 5.57 -3.99
C THR A 32 9.70 5.27 -3.86
N LYS A 33 8.94 6.05 -3.07
CA LYS A 33 7.52 5.78 -2.78
C LYS A 33 6.54 6.63 -3.60
N GLY A 34 7.02 7.48 -4.51
CA GLY A 34 6.18 8.45 -5.24
C GLY A 34 4.96 7.86 -5.97
N LYS A 35 5.04 6.63 -6.50
CA LYS A 35 3.87 5.95 -7.09
C LYS A 35 2.78 5.66 -6.06
N VAL A 36 3.18 5.13 -4.90
CA VAL A 36 2.27 4.79 -3.79
C VAL A 36 1.70 6.07 -3.16
N GLU A 37 2.53 7.09 -2.96
CA GLU A 37 2.09 8.38 -2.40
C GLU A 37 1.10 9.09 -3.32
N ARG A 38 1.37 9.13 -4.63
CA ARG A 38 0.44 9.69 -5.62
C ARG A 38 -0.89 8.94 -5.64
N PHE A 39 -0.86 7.61 -5.57
CA PHE A 39 -2.09 6.81 -5.48
C PHE A 39 -2.86 7.08 -4.19
N ASN A 40 -2.20 7.12 -3.03
CA ASN A 40 -2.84 7.44 -1.75
C ASN A 40 -3.47 8.84 -1.76
N GLY A 41 -2.79 9.81 -2.37
CA GLY A 41 -3.36 11.13 -2.63
C GLY A 41 -4.65 11.04 -3.46
N TYR A 42 -4.60 10.34 -4.59
CA TYR A 42 -5.79 10.14 -5.43
C TYR A 42 -6.95 9.46 -4.67
N LEU A 43 -6.68 8.34 -3.99
CA LEU A 43 -7.69 7.61 -3.21
C LEU A 43 -8.33 8.52 -2.15
N LYS A 44 -7.52 9.30 -1.42
CA LYS A 44 -8.03 10.20 -0.39
C LYS A 44 -8.98 11.25 -0.98
N HIS A 45 -8.55 11.96 -2.04
CA HIS A 45 -9.31 13.09 -2.57
C HIS A 45 -10.50 12.66 -3.45
N SER A 46 -10.41 11.52 -4.14
CA SER A 46 -11.42 11.09 -5.12
C SER A 46 -12.38 10.02 -4.61
N PHE A 47 -12.07 9.36 -3.49
CA PHE A 47 -12.96 8.37 -2.87
C PHE A 47 -13.32 8.76 -1.43
N ILE A 48 -12.32 8.86 -0.54
CA ILE A 48 -12.56 9.00 0.90
C ILE A 48 -13.25 10.32 1.24
N THR A 49 -12.71 11.45 0.77
CA THR A 49 -13.27 12.78 1.07
C THR A 49 -14.69 12.96 0.53
N PRO A 50 -15.01 12.62 -0.74
CA PRO A 50 -16.37 12.67 -1.24
C PRO A 50 -17.33 11.76 -0.48
N LEU A 51 -16.94 10.51 -0.22
CA LEU A 51 -17.78 9.56 0.51
C LEU A 51 -18.08 10.06 1.93
N ALA A 52 -17.07 10.56 2.65
CA ALA A 52 -17.27 11.14 3.97
C ALA A 52 -18.21 12.35 3.95
N ALA A 53 -18.12 13.20 2.92
CA ALA A 53 -19.02 14.35 2.77
C ALA A 53 -20.48 13.92 2.55
N THR A 54 -20.71 12.94 1.67
CA THR A 54 -22.04 12.38 1.41
C THR A 54 -22.65 11.75 2.66
N LEU A 55 -21.88 10.95 3.40
CA LEU A 55 -22.34 10.35 4.65
C LEU A 55 -22.68 11.41 5.70
N LYS A 56 -21.83 12.45 5.82
CA LYS A 56 -22.08 13.56 6.75
C LYS A 56 -23.37 14.30 6.45
N GLN A 57 -23.73 14.48 5.17
CA GLN A 57 -25.01 15.07 4.77
C GLN A 57 -26.21 14.22 5.19
N ALA A 58 -26.05 12.90 5.22
CA ALA A 58 -27.04 11.96 5.74
C ALA A 58 -26.99 11.77 7.27
N GLY A 59 -26.18 12.55 7.99
CA GLY A 59 -26.01 12.41 9.45
C GLY A 59 -25.21 11.18 9.88
N LEU A 60 -24.52 10.52 8.95
CA LEU A 60 -23.70 9.34 9.18
C LEU A 60 -22.21 9.70 9.25
N THR A 61 -21.42 8.83 9.87
CA THR A 61 -19.95 8.94 9.93
C THR A 61 -19.31 7.86 9.06
N LEU A 62 -18.18 8.20 8.42
CA LEU A 62 -17.42 7.22 7.66
C LEU A 62 -16.64 6.29 8.60
N ASP A 63 -16.88 4.99 8.49
CA ASP A 63 -16.10 3.94 9.14
C ASP A 63 -15.46 3.00 8.11
N VAL A 64 -14.67 2.04 8.62
CA VAL A 64 -13.92 1.09 7.78
C VAL A 64 -14.85 0.16 7.02
N ASP A 65 -15.94 -0.29 7.65
CA ASP A 65 -16.87 -1.24 7.05
C ASP A 65 -17.65 -0.58 5.91
N THR A 66 -18.11 0.66 6.11
CA THR A 66 -18.76 1.45 5.06
C THR A 66 -17.79 1.74 3.90
N ALA A 67 -16.54 2.10 4.20
CA ALA A 67 -15.53 2.30 3.16
C ALA A 67 -15.28 1.02 2.35
N ASN A 68 -15.16 -0.14 3.01
CA ASN A 68 -14.97 -1.43 2.36
C ASN A 68 -16.19 -1.85 1.51
N ALA A 69 -17.40 -1.51 1.94
CA ALA A 69 -18.60 -1.78 1.15
C ALA A 69 -18.67 -0.91 -0.12
N GLN A 70 -18.22 0.34 -0.04
CA GLN A 70 -18.34 1.32 -1.14
C GLN A 70 -17.15 1.33 -2.11
N ILE A 71 -16.00 0.78 -1.72
CA ILE A 71 -14.79 0.84 -2.56
C ILE A 71 -14.94 0.02 -3.85
N GLY A 72 -15.66 -1.11 -3.82
CA GLY A 72 -15.85 -1.99 -4.97
C GLY A 72 -16.48 -1.27 -6.17
N PRO A 73 -17.71 -0.73 -6.04
CA PRO A 73 -18.35 0.05 -7.09
C PRO A 73 -17.50 1.23 -7.56
N TRP A 74 -16.86 1.95 -6.64
CA TRP A 74 -15.99 3.07 -7.01
C TRP A 74 -14.77 2.63 -7.84
N LEU A 75 -14.17 1.47 -7.53
CA LEU A 75 -13.09 0.92 -8.34
C LEU A 75 -13.56 0.58 -9.75
N GLU A 76 -14.71 -0.08 -9.87
CA GLU A 76 -15.26 -0.54 -11.14
C GLU A 76 -15.68 0.63 -12.05
N ASP A 77 -16.41 1.60 -11.50
CA ASP A 77 -17.05 2.65 -12.28
C ASP A 77 -16.16 3.90 -12.46
N VAL A 78 -15.26 4.17 -11.51
CA VAL A 78 -14.50 5.42 -11.48
C VAL A 78 -13.00 5.16 -11.63
N ALA A 79 -12.40 4.42 -10.70
CA ALA A 79 -10.94 4.35 -10.62
C ALA A 79 -10.33 3.57 -11.80
N ASN A 80 -10.97 2.49 -12.23
CA ASN A 80 -10.49 1.62 -13.32
C ASN A 80 -10.88 2.14 -14.71
N GLN A 81 -11.89 3.01 -14.81
CA GLN A 81 -12.34 3.61 -16.08
C GLN A 81 -11.63 4.94 -16.42
N ARG A 82 -10.97 5.57 -15.45
CA ARG A 82 -10.29 6.85 -15.71
C ARG A 82 -9.16 6.70 -16.73
N VAL A 83 -9.02 7.68 -17.62
CA VAL A 83 -7.85 7.78 -18.49
C VAL A 83 -6.63 8.17 -17.65
N HIS A 84 -5.65 7.28 -17.54
CA HIS A 84 -4.49 7.51 -16.67
C HIS A 84 -3.46 8.45 -17.32
N GLY A 85 -2.94 9.41 -16.55
CA GLY A 85 -2.12 10.51 -17.08
C GLY A 85 -0.81 10.08 -17.76
N THR A 86 -0.22 8.97 -17.34
CA THR A 86 1.05 8.43 -17.90
C THR A 86 0.82 7.49 -19.08
N THR A 87 -0.19 6.62 -19.00
CA THR A 87 -0.40 5.55 -20.00
C THR A 87 -1.42 5.94 -21.08
N LYS A 88 -2.15 7.04 -20.87
CA LYS A 88 -3.20 7.57 -21.77
C LYS A 88 -4.30 6.55 -22.10
N GLN A 89 -4.41 5.50 -21.30
CA GLN A 89 -5.39 4.42 -21.40
C GLN A 89 -6.02 4.21 -20.02
N THR A 90 -7.16 3.51 -19.98
CA THR A 90 -7.81 3.14 -18.73
C THR A 90 -7.07 1.97 -18.07
N PRO A 91 -6.95 1.95 -16.72
CA PRO A 91 -6.42 0.78 -16.02
C PRO A 91 -7.14 -0.52 -16.37
N ALA A 92 -8.47 -0.50 -16.53
CA ALA A 92 -9.25 -1.68 -16.92
C ALA A 92 -8.79 -2.24 -18.27
N ALA A 93 -8.63 -1.40 -19.29
CA ALA A 93 -8.21 -1.83 -20.63
C ALA A 93 -6.77 -2.35 -20.64
N LEU A 94 -5.88 -1.75 -19.85
CA LEU A 94 -4.50 -2.23 -19.73
C LEU A 94 -4.43 -3.58 -19.00
N LEU A 95 -5.22 -3.75 -17.93
CA LEU A 95 -5.25 -4.99 -17.17
C LEU A 95 -5.65 -6.19 -18.05
N ILE A 96 -6.58 -6.03 -18.99
CA ILE A 96 -6.95 -7.09 -19.95
C ILE A 96 -5.73 -7.54 -20.77
N LYS A 97 -4.90 -6.58 -21.23
CA LYS A 97 -3.69 -6.88 -22.00
C LYS A 97 -2.61 -7.51 -21.13
N GLU A 98 -2.41 -6.98 -19.93
CA GLU A 98 -1.40 -7.45 -18.98
C GLU A 98 -1.69 -8.86 -18.47
N GLN A 99 -2.96 -9.22 -18.26
CA GLN A 99 -3.38 -10.56 -17.83
C GLN A 99 -2.85 -11.67 -18.73
N LEU A 100 -2.72 -11.43 -20.03
CA LEU A 100 -2.18 -12.39 -20.99
C LEU A 100 -0.69 -12.71 -20.76
N ALA A 101 0.03 -11.82 -20.07
CA ALA A 101 1.44 -11.97 -19.74
C ALA A 101 1.67 -12.40 -18.27
N LEU A 102 0.62 -12.55 -17.47
CA LEU A 102 0.75 -12.98 -16.09
C LEU A 102 1.00 -14.48 -16.00
N ALA A 103 1.88 -14.88 -15.09
CA ALA A 103 2.08 -16.28 -14.75
C ALA A 103 0.85 -16.84 -14.01
N THR A 104 0.59 -18.13 -14.19
CA THR A 104 -0.41 -18.85 -13.40
C THR A 104 -0.05 -18.78 -11.92
N LEU A 105 -1.06 -18.63 -11.06
CA LEU A 105 -0.85 -18.68 -9.63
C LEU A 105 -0.30 -20.05 -9.21
N PRO A 106 0.63 -20.11 -8.24
CA PRO A 106 1.12 -21.38 -7.73
C PRO A 106 -0.04 -22.19 -7.14
N LEU A 107 -0.08 -23.49 -7.45
CA LEU A 107 -1.05 -24.44 -6.88
C LEU A 107 -0.69 -24.73 -5.41
N LYS A 108 -0.83 -23.74 -4.53
CA LYS A 108 -0.83 -24.00 -3.08
C LYS A 108 -2.24 -24.41 -2.69
N SER A 109 -2.35 -25.54 -2.01
CA SER A 109 -3.60 -25.92 -1.32
C SER A 109 -4.04 -24.72 -0.48
N LEU A 110 -5.22 -24.17 -0.78
CA LEU A 110 -5.88 -23.14 0.03
C LEU A 110 -6.38 -23.75 1.35
N SER A 111 -5.61 -24.65 1.97
CA SER A 111 -5.83 -25.18 3.30
C SER A 111 -5.37 -24.12 4.30
N GLY A 112 -6.10 -23.01 4.37
CA GLY A 112 -5.84 -21.93 5.30
C GLY A 112 -7.15 -21.30 5.70
N LYS A 113 -7.61 -21.60 6.91
CA LYS A 113 -8.67 -20.85 7.59
C LYS A 113 -8.39 -19.37 7.36
N SER A 114 -9.32 -18.63 6.74
CA SER A 114 -9.19 -17.18 6.57
C SER A 114 -8.84 -16.60 7.94
N PRO A 115 -7.65 -16.00 8.12
CA PRO A 115 -7.31 -15.42 9.41
C PRO A 115 -8.34 -14.33 9.67
N ARG A 116 -9.20 -14.53 10.68
CA ARG A 116 -9.95 -13.42 11.25
C ARG A 116 -8.90 -12.46 11.76
N ILE A 117 -8.73 -11.34 11.07
CA ILE A 117 -7.90 -10.24 11.56
C ILE A 117 -8.72 -9.65 12.71
N PRO A 118 -8.37 -9.89 13.99
CA PRO A 118 -9.02 -9.13 15.06
C PRO A 118 -8.76 -7.66 14.75
N SER A 119 -9.78 -6.80 14.92
CA SER A 119 -9.66 -5.34 14.78
C SER A 119 -8.38 -4.88 15.48
N ARG A 120 -7.30 -4.71 14.70
CA ARG A 120 -6.02 -4.23 15.21
C ARG A 120 -6.16 -2.72 15.23
N ARG A 121 -6.53 -2.19 16.40
CA ARG A 121 -6.13 -0.83 16.73
C ARG A 121 -4.61 -0.80 16.61
N ALA A 122 -4.08 0.07 15.76
CA ALA A 122 -2.65 0.31 15.72
C ALA A 122 -2.24 0.76 17.12
N VAL A 123 -1.57 -0.12 17.87
CA VAL A 123 -0.92 0.28 19.11
C VAL A 123 0.22 1.22 18.67
N PRO A 124 0.34 2.42 19.24
CA PRO A 124 1.47 3.29 18.93
C PRO A 124 2.75 2.50 19.26
N VAL A 125 3.47 2.08 18.22
CA VAL A 125 4.84 1.60 18.41
C VAL A 125 5.61 2.86 18.73
N GLU A 126 6.15 2.95 19.94
CA GLU A 126 7.07 4.02 20.27
C GLU A 126 8.14 4.07 19.19
N SER A 127 8.27 5.22 18.56
CA SER A 127 9.25 5.42 17.52
C SER A 127 10.62 5.14 18.12
N PHE A 128 11.34 4.11 17.65
CA PHE A 128 12.76 3.88 17.97
C PHE A 128 13.67 4.98 17.40
N GLN A 129 13.11 6.15 17.07
CA GLN A 129 13.86 7.28 16.59
C GLN A 129 14.58 7.90 17.78
N HIS A 130 15.91 7.89 17.72
CA HIS A 130 16.73 8.61 18.69
C HIS A 130 16.42 10.12 18.63
N PRO A 131 16.47 10.82 19.78
CA PRO A 131 16.39 12.27 19.80
C PRO A 131 17.38 12.90 18.82
N LEU A 132 16.99 13.99 18.14
CA LEU A 132 17.82 14.65 17.12
C LEU A 132 19.23 15.04 17.65
N SER A 133 19.34 15.32 18.95
CA SER A 133 20.59 15.60 19.65
C SER A 133 21.63 14.48 19.55
N VAL A 134 21.22 13.23 19.40
CA VAL A 134 22.13 12.09 19.21
C VAL A 134 22.86 12.18 17.87
N TYR A 135 22.19 12.66 16.82
CA TYR A 135 22.80 12.87 15.51
C TYR A 135 23.73 14.07 15.50
N ASP A 136 23.37 15.16 16.19
CA ASP A 136 24.23 16.34 16.34
C ASP A 136 25.56 15.98 17.02
N GLN A 137 25.55 15.10 18.02
CA GLN A 137 26.78 14.62 18.67
C GLN A 137 27.65 13.79 17.73
N LEU A 138 27.06 12.90 16.94
CA LEU A 138 27.79 12.05 15.99
C LEU A 138 28.38 12.86 14.81
N LEU A 139 27.68 13.89 14.34
CA LEU A 139 28.13 14.75 13.25
C LEU A 139 29.18 15.78 13.70
N ARG A 140 29.20 16.17 14.97
CA ARG A 140 30.21 17.08 15.55
C ARG A 140 31.53 16.39 15.91
N ALA A 141 31.56 15.06 15.95
CA ALA A 141 32.73 14.27 16.32
C ALA A 141 33.66 13.89 15.15
N GLN A 142 33.53 14.53 13.98
CA GLN A 142 34.49 14.36 12.88
C GLN A 142 35.53 15.49 12.88
N PRO A 143 36.82 15.20 13.15
CA PRO A 143 37.92 16.10 12.80
C PRO A 143 38.17 16.13 11.29
#